data_AF-A0A6I1KEK9-F1
#
_entry.id   AF-A0A6I1KEK9-F1
#
_cell.length_a   1.000
_cell.length_b   1.000
_cell.length_c   1.000
_cell.angle_alpha   90.00
_cell.angle_beta   90.00
_cell.angle_gamma   90.00
#
_symmetry.space_group_name_H-M   'P 1'
#
loop_
_entity.id
_entity.type
_entity.pdbx_description
1 polymer ?
#
loop_
_entity_poly.entity_id
_entity_poly.type
_entity_poly.pdbx_seq_one_letter_code
_entity_poly.pdbx_strand_id
1 'polypeptide(L)' 'MKVWTFFATVLLTATTAFDAGPSDVLGWWKTDGGDSRLELFRCGEEICGEIWLEVPVVRKRSPPLQ' A
#
# COMPACT_ATOMS: atom_id res chain seq x y z
N MET A 1 -3.49 -37.20 20.10
CA MET A 1 -4.29 -36.88 18.89
C MET A 1 -5.31 -35.77 19.12
N LYS A 2 -6.13 -35.82 20.17
CA LYS A 2 -7.23 -34.86 20.43
C LYS A 2 -6.80 -33.39 20.69
N VAL A 3 -5.64 -33.19 21.33
CA VAL A 3 -5.10 -31.85 21.63
C VAL A 3 -4.60 -31.13 20.38
N TRP A 4 -4.00 -31.87 19.43
CA TRP A 4 -3.52 -31.30 18.17
C TRP A 4 -4.68 -30.77 17.33
N THR A 5 -5.78 -31.53 17.30
CA THR A 5 -6.98 -31.14 16.55
C THR A 5 -7.55 -29.85 17.12
N PHE A 6 -7.61 -29.71 18.44
CA PHE A 6 -8.07 -28.49 19.10
C PHE A 6 -7.20 -27.27 18.77
N PHE A 7 -5.87 -27.45 18.79
CA PHE A 7 -4.93 -26.37 18.48
C PHE A 7 -5.04 -25.92 17.01
N ALA A 8 -5.20 -26.86 16.08
CA ALA A 8 -5.42 -26.56 14.67
C ALA A 8 -6.72 -25.78 14.44
N THR A 9 -7.81 -26.16 15.12
CA THR A 9 -9.08 -25.43 15.02
C THR A 9 -8.97 -23.99 15.51
N VAL A 10 -8.26 -23.74 16.62
CA VAL A 10 -8.06 -22.39 17.15
C VAL A 10 -7.27 -21.51 16.17
N LEU A 11 -6.21 -22.06 15.56
CA LEU A 11 -5.40 -21.35 14.56
C LEU A 11 -6.20 -20.98 13.31
N LEU A 12 -7.11 -21.84 12.86
CA LEU A 12 -7.96 -21.60 11.69
C LEU A 12 -8.99 -20.47 11.91
N THR A 13 -9.38 -20.19 13.16
CA THR A 13 -10.37 -19.14 13.49
C THR A 13 -9.77 -17.73 13.65
N ALA A 14 -8.45 -17.58 13.63
CA ALA A 14 -7.78 -16.30 13.90
C ALA A 14 -7.77 -15.32 12.71
N THR A 15 -8.16 -15.75 11.51
CA THR A 15 -7.93 -14.99 10.26
C THR A 15 -8.94 -13.88 9.98
N THR A 16 -10.06 -13.79 10.71
CA THR A 16 -11.16 -12.87 10.37
C THR A 16 -11.11 -11.51 11.09
N ALA A 17 -10.10 -11.25 11.92
CA ALA A 17 -10.03 -10.02 12.72
C ALA A 17 -9.29 -8.86 12.03
N PHE A 18 -8.57 -9.12 10.93
CA PHE A 18 -7.78 -8.13 10.21
C PHE A 18 -8.16 -8.15 8.73
N ASP A 19 -9.32 -7.58 8.42
CA ASP A 19 -9.69 -7.27 7.05
C ASP A 19 -9.16 -5.87 6.71
N ALA A 20 -8.38 -5.76 5.64
CA ALA A 20 -7.80 -4.48 5.24
C ALA A 20 -8.88 -3.63 4.57
N GLY A 21 -9.34 -2.60 5.28
CA GLY A 21 -10.34 -1.67 4.78
C GLY A 21 -9.77 -0.66 3.79
N PRO A 22 -10.60 -0.03 2.94
CA PRO A 22 -10.18 1.06 2.06
C PRO A 22 -9.56 2.25 2.81
N SER A 23 -9.84 2.38 4.11
CA SER A 23 -9.29 3.40 5.00
C SER A 23 -7.85 3.11 5.41
N ASP A 24 -7.42 1.84 5.39
CA ASP A 24 -6.14 1.41 5.93
C ASP A 24 -4.97 1.80 5.01
N VAL A 25 -5.28 2.14 3.76
CA VAL A 25 -4.30 2.64 2.79
C VAL A 25 -4.07 4.16 2.91
N LEU A 26 -4.84 4.86 3.74
CA LEU A 26 -4.72 6.32 3.89
C LEU A 26 -3.49 6.71 4.71
N GLY A 27 -2.94 7.88 4.42
CA GLY A 27 -1.78 8.46 5.10
C GLY A 27 -0.53 8.49 4.23
N TRP A 28 0.62 8.59 4.89
CA TRP A 28 1.92 8.81 4.25
C TRP A 28 2.65 7.49 3.95
N TRP A 29 3.10 7.36 2.72
CA TRP A 29 3.84 6.23 2.18
C TRP A 29 5.19 6.68 1.65
N LYS A 30 6.17 5.78 1.73
CA LYS A 30 7.43 5.91 1.02
C LYS A 30 7.38 5.06 -0.23
N THR A 31 7.86 5.61 -1.34
CA THR A 31 8.03 4.82 -2.57
C THR A 31 9.17 3.82 -2.39
N ASP A 32 9.18 2.80 -3.25
CA ASP A 32 10.36 1.95 -3.41
C ASP A 32 11.56 2.83 -3.81
N GLY A 33 12.68 2.66 -3.10
CA GLY A 33 13.84 3.57 -3.16
C GLY A 33 13.88 4.68 -2.09
N GLY A 34 12.76 5.00 -1.42
CA GLY A 34 12.72 5.90 -0.25
C GLY A 34 12.87 7.40 -0.53
N ASP A 35 13.19 7.79 -1.76
CA ASP A 35 13.45 9.17 -2.19
C ASP A 35 12.19 9.99 -2.53
N SER A 36 11.01 9.38 -2.41
CA SER A 36 9.74 10.06 -2.67
C SER A 36 8.69 9.68 -1.66
N ARG A 37 7.83 10.64 -1.36
CA ARG A 37 6.70 10.47 -0.43
C ARG A 37 5.41 10.53 -1.22
N LEU A 38 4.45 9.72 -0.81
CA LEU A 38 3.10 9.70 -1.35
C LEU A 38 2.14 9.87 -0.17
N GLU A 39 1.12 10.69 -0.31
CA GLU A 39 0.04 10.81 0.66
C GLU A 39 -1.21 10.31 -0.03
N LEU A 40 -1.91 9.37 0.61
CA LEU A 40 -3.20 8.87 0.16
C LEU A 40 -4.28 9.41 1.09
N PHE A 41 -5.28 10.06 0.52
CA PHE A 41 -6.36 10.70 1.27
C PHE A 41 -7.70 10.49 0.59
N ARG A 42 -8.79 10.63 1.35
CA ARG A 42 -10.16 10.55 0.82
C ARG A 42 -10.51 11.83 0.07
N CYS A 43 -11.03 11.69 -1.15
CA CYS A 43 -11.61 12.76 -1.94
C CYS A 43 -13.07 12.42 -2.26
N GLY A 44 -13.94 12.58 -1.26
CA GLY A 44 -15.32 12.08 -1.32
C GLY A 44 -15.35 10.56 -1.15
N GLU A 45 -15.92 9.85 -2.12
CA GLU A 45 -16.01 8.39 -2.11
C GLU A 45 -14.74 7.69 -2.64
N GLU A 46 -13.89 8.42 -3.34
CA GLU A 46 -12.67 7.92 -3.97
C GLU A 46 -11.43 8.09 -3.07
N ILE A 47 -10.36 7.38 -3.40
CA ILE A 47 -9.03 7.56 -2.82
C ILE A 47 -8.19 8.36 -3.81
N CYS A 48 -7.72 9.52 -3.37
CA CYS A 48 -6.81 10.38 -4.11
C CYS A 48 -5.40 10.25 -3.53
N GLY A 49 -4.41 10.71 -4.30
CA GLY A 49 -3.05 10.80 -3.82
C GLY A 49 -2.26 11.95 -4.44
N GLU A 50 -1.31 12.45 -3.67
CA GLU A 50 -0.33 13.42 -4.11
C GLU A 50 1.07 12.81 -3.96
N ILE A 51 2.01 13.21 -4.83
CA ILE A 51 3.39 12.70 -4.86
C ILE A 51 4.38 13.84 -4.69
N TRP A 52 5.31 13.66 -3.75
CA TRP A 52 6.41 14.57 -3.46
C TRP A 52 7.70 13.91 -3.90
N LEU A 53 8.23 14.41 -5.01
CA LEU A 53 9.50 13.97 -5.58
C LEU A 53 10.61 14.85 -4.99
N GLU A 54 11.57 14.28 -4.26
CA GLU A 54 12.74 15.03 -3.78
C GLU A 54 13.70 15.37 -4.94
N VAL A 55 13.71 14.55 -6.00
CA VAL A 55 14.45 14.80 -7.24
C VAL A 55 13.48 15.08 -8.38
N PRO A 56 13.60 16.23 -9.10
CA PRO A 56 12.75 16.49 -10.26
C PRO A 56 13.01 15.44 -11.34
N VAL A 57 11.94 14.83 -11.85
CA VAL A 57 12.03 13.90 -12.98
C VAL A 57 12.47 14.68 -14.22
N VAL A 58 13.76 14.65 -14.52
CA VAL A 58 14.31 15.19 -15.76
C VAL A 58 13.90 14.25 -16.89
N ARG A 59 12.78 14.53 -17.55
CA ARG A 59 12.45 13.86 -18.82
C ARG A 59 13.50 14.22 -19.86
N LYS A 60 14.53 13.38 -20.03
CA LYS A 60 15.32 13.38 -21.27
C LYS A 60 14.36 13.02 -22.39
N ARG A 61 13.90 14.02 -23.14
CA ARG A 61 13.19 13.83 -24.40
C ARG A 61 14.15 13.06 -25.30
N SER A 62 13.95 11.75 -25.48
CA SER A 62 14.68 11.02 -26.52
C SER A 62 14.42 11.72 -27.85
N PRO A 63 15.45 12.01 -28.65
CA PRO A 63 15.24 12.52 -29.99
C PRO A 63 14.42 11.51 -30.79
N PRO A 64 13.57 11.97 -31.73
CA PRO A 64 12.82 11.06 -32.59
C PRO A 64 13.80 10.11 -33.29
N LEU A 65 13.48 8.81 -33.29
CA LEU A 65 14.16 7.84 -34.13
C LEU A 65 14.06 8.32 -35.59
N GLN A 66 15.21 8.54 -36.23
CA GLN A 66 15.29 8.81 -37.67
C GLN A 66 14.89 7.58 -38.47
#